data_AF-A0A2D6P4F5-F1
#
_entry.id   AF-A0A2D6P4F5-F1
#
_cell.length_a   1.000
_cell.length_b   1.000
_cell.length_c   1.000
_cell.angle_alpha   90.00
_cell.angle_beta   90.00
_cell.angle_gamma   90.00
#
_symmetry.space_group_name_H-M   'P 1'
#
loop_
_entity.id
_entity.type
_entity.pdbx_description
1 polymer ?
#
loop_
_entity_poly.entity_id
_entity_poly.type
_entity_poly.pdbx_seq_one_letter_code
_entity_poly.pdbx_strand_id
1 'polypeptide(L)'
;MKKIGVYIGLLVLFSISVLAQSNSPVAIAGEDLTTTPGRIIILDASQSYDLDNDITESSFKWYENEQQIGQGKILRLTYSETGRHFITLRLTDSKGLSSADIVSIKLKEKEVCTKTKAVYFPQDTICNSKWPSQDGDKMFINSEDFSCNLIEVCSDELDPIVKDSIKCCSSAILDSSSKDSSCSFAQRKSNGNFKKCQALYVTKGLGTDQTYMEGYFEAEMCCSAIEGLCSNQRNFYSLKPIPRTNTNTDFRRFNCGSTPEYNPPGEWVSNLDLSKNNLALSDLPPSVTINTIGTGTCVDFSLSITTLLRKIGYKSDEIYSVSTENHAFNLVKFPLDRKFTIIDTTGTSQDIRLGKKPSSYEYCEELDKCWNDLGQVACPALSNIVGCEGVPEDFFRKTERTKFKITDTSKKIIRAIAKEASF
;
A
#
# COMPACT_ATOMS: atom_id res chain seq x y z
N MET A 1 -48.28 22.97 83.54
CA MET A 1 -48.32 23.38 82.12
C MET A 1 -46.90 23.23 81.56
N LYS A 2 -46.68 22.30 80.62
CA LYS A 2 -45.35 22.01 80.04
C LYS A 2 -44.99 23.07 78.98
N LYS A 3 -43.82 23.69 79.10
CA LYS A 3 -43.24 24.57 78.07
C LYS A 3 -42.68 23.72 76.93
N ILE A 4 -43.11 24.00 75.70
CA ILE A 4 -42.57 23.42 74.47
C ILE A 4 -41.44 24.34 73.99
N GLY A 5 -40.22 23.81 73.94
CA GLY A 5 -39.08 24.49 73.31
C GLY A 5 -38.99 24.09 71.84
N VAL A 6 -38.99 25.08 70.95
CA VAL A 6 -38.77 24.88 69.51
C VAL A 6 -37.27 25.03 69.23
N TYR A 7 -36.63 23.95 68.77
CA TYR A 7 -35.27 24.00 68.24
C TYR A 7 -35.33 24.22 66.73
N ILE A 8 -34.83 25.36 66.26
CA ILE A 8 -34.63 25.64 64.84
C ILE A 8 -33.21 25.16 64.50
N GLY A 9 -33.10 23.99 63.87
CA GLY A 9 -31.85 23.52 63.28
C GLY A 9 -31.60 24.22 61.95
N LEU A 10 -30.57 25.07 61.89
CA LEU A 10 -30.11 25.68 60.65
C LEU A 10 -29.38 24.62 59.81
N LEU A 11 -29.98 24.21 58.70
CA LEU A 11 -29.36 23.27 57.76
C LEU A 11 -28.38 24.05 56.87
N VAL A 12 -27.08 23.94 57.16
CA VAL A 12 -26.02 24.52 56.31
C VAL A 12 -25.69 23.52 55.21
N LEU A 13 -26.18 23.78 53.99
CA LEU A 13 -25.80 23.04 52.79
C LEU A 13 -24.42 23.54 52.32
N PHE A 14 -23.38 22.73 52.51
CA PHE A 14 -22.10 22.93 51.83
C PHE A 14 -22.21 22.38 50.41
N SER A 15 -22.23 23.26 49.41
CA SER A 15 -22.02 22.87 48.02
C SER A 15 -20.52 22.65 47.80
N ILE A 16 -20.08 21.38 47.76
CA ILE A 16 -18.73 21.04 47.32
C ILE A 16 -18.71 21.11 45.79
N SER A 17 -18.13 22.16 45.23
CA SER A 17 -17.78 22.22 43.81
C SER A 17 -16.47 21.47 43.61
N VAL A 18 -16.53 20.21 43.16
CA VAL A 18 -15.34 19.51 42.65
C VAL A 18 -15.03 20.12 41.29
N LEU A 19 -14.04 21.01 41.22
CA LEU A 19 -13.51 21.46 39.93
C LEU A 19 -12.80 20.26 39.29
N ALA A 20 -13.35 19.74 38.20
CA ALA A 20 -12.68 18.72 37.40
C ALA A 20 -11.35 19.30 36.90
N GLN A 21 -10.23 18.68 37.29
CA GLN A 21 -8.91 19.07 36.81
C GLN A 21 -8.85 18.80 35.30
N SER A 22 -8.58 19.85 34.53
CA SER A 22 -8.41 19.73 33.08
C SER A 22 -7.08 19.07 32.75
N ASN A 23 -7.08 18.19 31.77
CA ASN A 23 -5.86 17.57 31.26
C ASN A 23 -5.21 18.49 30.23
N SER A 24 -3.89 18.55 30.19
CA SER A 24 -3.21 19.19 29.06
C SER A 24 -3.31 18.29 27.83
N PRO A 25 -3.40 18.87 26.61
CA PRO A 25 -3.41 18.08 25.40
C PRO A 25 -2.06 17.41 25.19
N VAL A 26 -2.01 16.38 24.35
CA VAL A 26 -0.78 15.71 23.92
C VAL A 26 -0.51 16.03 22.46
N ALA A 27 0.46 16.90 22.21
CA ALA A 27 0.96 17.21 20.88
C ALA A 27 1.82 16.05 20.35
N ILE A 28 1.57 15.66 19.09
CA ILE A 28 2.37 14.68 18.35
C ILE A 28 2.61 15.26 16.96
N ALA A 29 3.82 15.71 16.68
CA ALA A 29 4.23 16.37 15.43
C ALA A 29 4.49 15.39 14.28
N GLY A 30 4.61 14.09 14.59
CA GLY A 30 4.92 13.02 13.65
C GLY A 30 6.36 12.54 13.76
N GLU A 31 6.74 11.60 12.90
CA GLU A 31 8.12 11.08 12.85
C GLU A 31 9.07 12.06 12.16
N ASP A 32 10.34 12.04 12.57
CA ASP A 32 11.42 12.72 11.85
C ASP A 32 11.47 12.28 10.39
N LEU A 33 11.72 13.24 9.51
CA LEU A 33 11.71 13.03 8.07
C LEU A 33 13.10 13.26 7.48
N THR A 34 13.49 12.38 6.55
CA THR A 34 14.60 12.65 5.64
C THR A 34 14.04 12.72 4.21
N THR A 35 14.38 13.76 3.46
CA THR A 35 13.89 13.98 2.10
C THR A 35 14.89 14.77 1.27
N THR A 36 14.58 15.03 0.01
CA THR A 36 15.32 15.92 -0.88
C THR A 36 14.63 17.28 -1.04
N PRO A 37 15.36 18.34 -1.41
CA PRO A 37 14.78 19.62 -1.79
C PRO A 37 13.73 19.52 -2.90
N GLY A 38 12.79 20.46 -2.90
CA GLY A 38 11.71 20.59 -3.91
C GLY A 38 10.53 19.62 -3.75
N ARG A 39 10.60 18.64 -2.84
CA ARG A 39 9.46 17.77 -2.52
C ARG A 39 8.51 18.46 -1.53
N ILE A 40 7.21 18.24 -1.73
CA ILE A 40 6.19 18.61 -0.74
C ILE A 40 6.37 17.73 0.50
N ILE A 41 6.70 18.35 1.63
CA ILE A 41 6.75 17.74 2.95
C ILE A 41 5.39 17.95 3.61
N ILE A 42 4.90 16.89 4.25
CA ILE A 42 3.59 16.89 4.90
C ILE A 42 3.79 16.39 6.32
N LEU A 43 3.56 17.28 7.28
CA LEU A 43 3.55 16.94 8.70
C LEU A 43 2.11 16.71 9.12
N ASP A 44 1.89 15.66 9.91
CA ASP A 44 0.57 15.17 10.27
C ASP A 44 0.45 15.00 11.77
N ALA A 45 -0.25 15.94 12.40
CA ALA A 45 -0.54 15.96 13.83
C ALA A 45 -1.84 15.23 14.19
N SER A 46 -2.45 14.45 13.28
CA SER A 46 -3.70 13.72 13.52
C SER A 46 -3.66 12.75 14.69
N GLN A 47 -2.47 12.37 15.15
CA GLN A 47 -2.28 11.50 16.31
C GLN A 47 -2.36 12.26 17.64
N SER A 48 -2.30 13.60 17.62
CA SER A 48 -2.45 14.41 18.83
C SER A 48 -3.85 14.25 19.40
N TYR A 49 -3.97 14.29 20.73
CA TYR A 49 -5.24 14.06 21.41
C TYR A 49 -5.34 14.88 22.69
N ASP A 50 -6.57 15.04 23.17
CA ASP A 50 -6.88 15.60 24.47
C ASP A 50 -7.90 14.69 25.17
N LEU A 51 -7.71 14.39 26.45
CA LEU A 51 -8.59 13.48 27.19
C LEU A 51 -9.98 14.09 27.47
N ASP A 52 -10.07 15.42 27.44
CA ASP A 52 -11.30 16.19 27.62
C ASP A 52 -12.00 16.45 26.26
N ASN A 53 -11.40 16.00 25.14
CA ASN A 53 -11.92 16.10 23.76
C ASN A 53 -12.26 17.53 23.29
N ASP A 54 -11.46 18.51 23.68
CA ASP A 54 -11.73 19.93 23.42
C ASP A 54 -10.75 20.58 22.41
N ILE A 55 -9.99 19.78 21.68
CA ILE A 55 -9.12 20.23 20.59
C ILE A 55 -9.88 20.37 19.26
N THR A 56 -9.63 21.47 18.57
CA THR A 56 -10.19 21.77 17.24
C THR A 56 -9.07 22.02 16.24
N GLU A 57 -9.35 22.17 14.94
CA GLU A 57 -8.32 22.53 13.95
C GLU A 57 -7.55 23.80 14.33
N SER A 58 -8.20 24.76 15.00
CA SER A 58 -7.54 25.99 15.45
C SER A 58 -6.57 25.80 16.62
N SER A 59 -6.65 24.67 17.32
CA SER A 59 -5.78 24.34 18.45
C SER A 59 -4.34 24.05 18.02
N PHE A 60 -4.13 23.61 16.77
CA PHE A 60 -2.84 23.21 16.23
C PHE A 60 -2.12 24.40 15.62
N LYS A 61 -0.95 24.77 16.14
CA LYS A 61 -0.11 25.83 15.58
C LYS A 61 1.30 25.30 15.34
N TRP A 62 1.82 25.56 14.15
CA TRP A 62 3.15 25.12 13.76
C TRP A 62 4.12 26.29 13.74
N TYR A 63 5.32 26.07 14.25
CA TYR A 63 6.35 27.08 14.38
C TYR A 63 7.69 26.59 13.83
N GLU A 64 8.43 27.49 13.22
CA GLU A 64 9.85 27.32 12.92
C GLU A 64 10.57 28.58 13.40
N ASN A 65 11.62 28.42 14.22
CA ASN A 65 12.33 29.54 14.85
C ASN A 65 11.41 30.52 15.59
N GLU A 66 10.45 30.00 16.38
CA GLU A 66 9.40 30.75 17.09
C GLU A 66 8.43 31.56 16.22
N GLN A 67 8.58 31.53 14.90
CA GLN A 67 7.62 32.14 13.96
C GLN A 67 6.53 31.13 13.61
N GLN A 68 5.27 31.52 13.72
CA GLN A 68 4.16 30.66 13.29
C GLN A 68 4.16 30.54 11.76
N ILE A 69 4.23 29.31 11.26
CA ILE A 69 4.29 28.98 9.83
C ILE A 69 3.03 28.28 9.32
N GLY A 70 2.13 27.85 10.21
CA GLY A 70 0.85 27.27 9.82
C GLY A 70 -0.06 26.91 10.98
N GLN A 71 -1.24 26.39 10.64
CA GLN A 71 -2.31 26.00 11.56
C GLN A 71 -3.02 24.76 11.03
N GLY A 72 -3.66 24.00 11.92
CA GLY A 72 -4.40 22.78 11.58
C GLY A 72 -3.56 21.53 11.75
N LYS A 73 -4.21 20.36 11.66
CA LYS A 73 -3.55 19.06 11.84
C LYS A 73 -2.48 18.78 10.80
N ILE A 74 -2.64 19.31 9.59
CA ILE A 74 -1.73 19.06 8.47
C ILE A 74 -0.96 20.34 8.14
N LEU A 75 0.36 20.27 8.18
CA LEU A 75 1.25 21.33 7.67
C LEU A 75 1.92 20.89 6.38
N ARG A 76 2.01 21.80 5.42
CA ARG A 76 2.70 21.59 4.15
C ARG A 76 3.88 22.53 4.03
N LEU A 77 5.03 21.96 3.72
CA LEU A 77 6.27 22.69 3.56
C LEU A 77 6.98 22.25 2.28
N THR A 78 7.77 23.16 1.72
CA THR A 78 8.73 22.84 0.68
C THR A 78 9.96 23.68 0.95
N TYR A 79 11.13 23.05 0.91
CA TYR A 79 12.41 23.74 1.01
C TYR A 79 13.20 23.52 -0.28
N SER A 80 13.95 24.55 -0.70
CA SER A 80 14.75 24.54 -1.93
C SER A 80 16.20 24.10 -1.72
N GLU A 81 16.66 24.03 -0.47
CA GLU A 81 18.06 23.78 -0.12
C GLU A 81 18.19 22.60 0.85
N THR A 82 19.37 21.99 0.86
CA THR A 82 19.72 20.98 1.87
C THR A 82 19.91 21.63 3.23
N GLY A 83 19.69 20.87 4.30
CA GLY A 83 19.72 21.42 5.65
C GLY A 83 18.90 20.62 6.64
N ARG A 84 18.85 21.11 7.88
CA ARG A 84 17.99 20.55 8.92
C ARG A 84 17.07 21.64 9.44
N HIS A 85 15.79 21.33 9.49
CA HIS A 85 14.73 22.18 9.99
C HIS A 85 14.11 21.52 11.23
N PHE A 86 13.77 22.33 12.22
CA PHE A 86 13.09 21.89 13.43
C PHE A 86 11.74 22.58 13.48
N ILE A 87 10.68 21.79 13.37
CA ILE A 87 9.32 22.31 13.34
C ILE A 87 8.64 21.94 14.65
N THR A 88 8.18 22.94 15.38
CA THR A 88 7.48 22.78 16.65
C THR A 88 5.98 22.81 16.39
N LEU A 89 5.28 21.72 16.71
CA LEU A 89 3.84 21.74 16.92
C LEU A 89 3.55 22.24 18.33
N ARG A 90 2.71 23.26 18.47
CA ARG A 90 2.10 23.66 19.74
C ARG A 90 0.60 23.40 19.65
N LEU A 91 0.10 22.63 20.60
CA LEU A 91 -1.32 22.33 20.73
C LEU A 91 -1.87 23.08 21.94
N THR A 92 -3.00 23.77 21.79
CA THR A 92 -3.66 24.50 22.89
C THR A 92 -5.14 24.16 22.94
N ASP A 93 -5.59 23.70 24.10
CA ASP A 93 -6.97 23.29 24.34
C ASP A 93 -7.92 24.49 24.51
N SER A 94 -9.21 24.21 24.74
CA SER A 94 -10.22 25.27 24.90
C SER A 94 -10.10 26.06 26.21
N LYS A 95 -9.34 25.53 27.18
CA LYS A 95 -9.12 26.07 28.52
C LYS A 95 -7.76 26.80 28.63
N GLY A 96 -6.98 26.81 27.55
CA GLY A 96 -5.68 27.47 27.47
C GLY A 96 -4.49 26.63 27.92
N LEU A 97 -4.68 25.34 28.25
CA LEU A 97 -3.56 24.44 28.50
C LEU A 97 -2.89 24.08 27.18
N SER A 98 -1.57 23.91 27.22
CA SER A 98 -0.81 23.64 26.00
C SER A 98 0.29 22.60 26.21
N SER A 99 0.61 21.93 25.11
CA SER A 99 1.78 21.07 24.98
C SER A 99 2.45 21.33 23.62
N ALA A 100 3.67 20.83 23.48
CA ALA A 100 4.40 20.96 22.24
C ALA A 100 5.20 19.69 21.94
N ASP A 101 5.44 19.46 20.66
CA ASP A 101 6.29 18.40 20.14
C ASP A 101 7.10 18.93 18.95
N ILE A 102 8.28 18.35 18.70
CA ILE A 102 9.21 18.82 17.68
C ILE A 102 9.49 17.69 16.70
N VAL A 103 9.37 17.99 15.41
CA VAL A 103 9.81 17.10 14.33
C VAL A 103 11.01 17.68 13.61
N SER A 104 12.02 16.84 13.36
CA SER A 104 13.20 17.18 12.58
C SER A 104 13.03 16.78 11.11
N ILE A 105 13.19 17.75 10.21
CA ILE A 105 13.20 17.51 8.77
C ILE A 105 14.64 17.69 8.27
N LYS A 106 15.25 16.60 7.79
CA LYS A 106 16.57 16.61 7.17
C LYS A 106 16.45 16.57 5.65
N LEU A 107 16.86 17.66 5.00
CA LEU A 107 16.99 17.73 3.56
C LEU A 107 18.42 17.40 3.15
N LYS A 108 18.56 16.40 2.28
CA LYS A 108 19.83 15.95 1.72
C LYS A 108 19.75 15.90 0.19
N GLU A 109 20.91 15.81 -0.44
CA GLU A 109 20.98 15.54 -1.87
C GLU A 109 20.30 14.21 -2.21
N LYS A 110 19.80 14.11 -3.45
CA LYS A 110 19.18 12.88 -3.95
C LYS A 110 20.24 11.79 -4.09
N GLU A 111 20.21 10.81 -3.20
CA GLU A 111 21.17 9.69 -3.15
C GLU A 111 20.61 8.38 -3.76
N VAL A 112 19.29 8.28 -3.89
CA VAL A 112 18.58 7.14 -4.49
C VAL A 112 17.67 7.63 -5.62
N CYS A 113 17.26 6.73 -6.52
CA CYS A 113 16.59 7.11 -7.76
C CYS A 113 17.36 8.16 -8.59
N THR A 114 18.68 8.20 -8.46
CA THR A 114 19.54 9.29 -8.98
C THR A 114 19.54 9.40 -10.50
N LYS A 115 19.23 8.31 -11.20
CA LYS A 115 19.19 8.24 -12.66
C LYS A 115 17.79 8.55 -13.23
N THR A 116 16.88 9.05 -12.40
CA THR A 116 15.50 9.36 -12.81
C THR A 116 15.05 10.74 -12.33
N LYS A 117 13.94 11.21 -12.91
CA LYS A 117 13.29 12.46 -12.50
C LYS A 117 12.26 12.28 -11.39
N ALA A 118 12.18 11.09 -10.79
CA ALA A 118 11.21 10.83 -9.74
C ALA A 118 11.40 11.80 -8.57
N VAL A 119 10.30 12.43 -8.18
CA VAL A 119 10.19 13.31 -7.02
C VAL A 119 9.71 12.51 -5.81
N TYR A 120 8.82 11.54 -6.04
CA TYR A 120 8.27 10.69 -4.99
C TYR A 120 8.92 9.31 -5.03
N PHE A 121 9.73 9.03 -4.02
CA PHE A 121 10.38 7.75 -3.82
C PHE A 121 10.65 7.54 -2.32
N PRO A 122 10.73 6.29 -1.85
CA PRO A 122 11.15 5.97 -0.48
C PRO A 122 12.66 6.20 -0.32
N GLN A 123 13.10 6.63 0.87
CA GLN A 123 14.53 6.89 1.13
C GLN A 123 15.33 5.61 1.44
N ASP A 124 14.64 4.53 1.83
CA ASP A 124 15.22 3.22 2.17
C ASP A 124 15.19 2.23 0.99
N THR A 125 15.07 2.72 -0.25
CA THR A 125 15.17 1.88 -1.46
C THR A 125 16.61 1.66 -1.90
N ILE A 126 16.84 0.55 -2.60
CA ILE A 126 18.07 0.26 -3.34
C ILE A 126 18.01 0.69 -4.81
N CYS A 127 16.81 1.04 -5.31
CA CYS A 127 16.60 1.35 -6.72
C CYS A 127 17.19 2.72 -7.11
N ASN A 128 17.74 2.80 -8.33
CA ASN A 128 18.33 4.04 -8.84
C ASN A 128 17.82 4.45 -10.22
N SER A 129 17.31 3.51 -11.00
CA SER A 129 16.92 3.66 -12.40
C SER A 129 15.42 3.37 -12.58
N LYS A 130 14.85 3.79 -13.70
CA LYS A 130 13.53 3.34 -14.13
C LYS A 130 13.68 2.15 -15.09
N TRP A 131 12.59 1.43 -15.35
CA TRP A 131 12.64 0.32 -16.30
C TRP A 131 13.07 0.80 -17.71
N PRO A 132 13.88 0.02 -18.45
CA PRO A 132 14.53 -1.23 -18.04
C PRO A 132 15.78 -0.95 -17.19
N SER A 133 15.94 -1.70 -16.11
CA SER A 133 17.11 -1.62 -15.23
C SER A 133 17.61 -3.00 -14.81
N GLN A 134 18.81 -3.02 -14.20
CA GLN A 134 19.35 -4.19 -13.51
C GLN A 134 19.54 -3.89 -12.01
N ASP A 135 18.81 -2.91 -11.50
CA ASP A 135 18.91 -2.51 -10.10
C ASP A 135 18.15 -3.51 -9.22
N GLY A 136 18.73 -3.85 -8.07
CA GLY A 136 18.13 -4.78 -7.11
C GLY A 136 18.37 -6.25 -7.43
N ASP A 137 17.76 -7.12 -6.64
CA ASP A 137 17.93 -8.57 -6.77
C ASP A 137 16.94 -9.14 -7.77
N LYS A 138 17.34 -10.22 -8.45
CA LYS A 138 16.41 -10.99 -9.29
C LYS A 138 15.34 -11.65 -8.43
N MET A 139 14.08 -11.49 -8.82
CA MET A 139 12.94 -12.18 -8.23
C MET A 139 12.22 -12.99 -9.31
N PHE A 140 11.56 -14.06 -8.88
CA PHE A 140 10.72 -14.90 -9.73
C PHE A 140 9.36 -15.04 -9.06
N ILE A 141 8.33 -14.43 -9.65
CA ILE A 141 6.93 -14.62 -9.25
C ILE A 141 6.27 -15.55 -10.28
N ASN A 142 6.00 -15.05 -11.49
CA ASN A 142 5.62 -15.85 -12.66
C ASN A 142 6.73 -15.87 -13.72
N SER A 143 7.49 -14.78 -13.79
CA SER A 143 8.61 -14.53 -14.69
C SER A 143 9.80 -13.98 -13.89
N GLU A 144 11.03 -14.09 -14.44
CA GLU A 144 12.23 -13.58 -13.78
C GLU A 144 12.50 -12.13 -14.21
N ASP A 145 12.59 -11.21 -13.26
CA ASP A 145 13.11 -9.85 -13.49
C ASP A 145 13.74 -9.29 -12.21
N PHE A 146 14.38 -8.12 -12.31
CA PHE A 146 14.97 -7.41 -11.19
C PHE A 146 13.91 -6.74 -10.31
N SER A 147 14.14 -6.70 -8.99
CA SER A 147 13.19 -6.16 -8.03
C SER A 147 12.79 -4.71 -8.32
N CYS A 148 13.73 -3.89 -8.81
CA CYS A 148 13.45 -2.49 -9.14
C CYS A 148 12.72 -2.30 -10.48
N ASN A 149 12.64 -3.34 -11.32
CA ASN A 149 11.77 -3.35 -12.49
C ASN A 149 10.34 -3.68 -12.09
N LEU A 150 10.15 -4.69 -11.25
CA LEU A 150 8.81 -5.14 -10.82
C LEU A 150 8.21 -4.28 -9.70
N ILE A 151 9.05 -3.58 -8.92
CA ILE A 151 8.63 -2.64 -7.88
C ILE A 151 9.29 -1.29 -8.17
N GLU A 152 8.74 -0.64 -9.19
CA GLU A 152 9.34 0.48 -9.93
C GLU A 152 9.24 1.84 -9.21
N VAL A 153 9.76 1.91 -7.99
CA VAL A 153 9.64 3.09 -7.11
C VAL A 153 10.33 4.34 -7.66
N CYS A 154 11.31 4.17 -8.55
CA CYS A 154 12.08 5.26 -9.15
C CYS A 154 11.50 5.80 -10.46
N SER A 155 10.35 5.29 -10.95
CA SER A 155 9.72 5.84 -12.15
C SER A 155 8.97 7.13 -11.85
N ASP A 156 9.28 8.20 -12.59
CA ASP A 156 8.56 9.47 -12.55
C ASP A 156 7.19 9.41 -13.23
N GLU A 157 6.94 8.37 -14.02
CA GLU A 157 5.68 8.15 -14.74
C GLU A 157 4.51 7.84 -13.79
N LEU A 158 4.83 7.45 -12.54
CA LEU A 158 3.87 7.15 -11.48
C LEU A 158 3.69 8.31 -10.48
N ASP A 159 4.52 9.35 -10.54
CA ASP A 159 4.41 10.52 -9.66
C ASP A 159 3.05 11.25 -9.75
N PRO A 160 2.36 11.33 -10.90
CA PRO A 160 1.02 11.93 -10.97
C PRO A 160 0.01 11.29 -10.01
N ILE A 161 0.05 9.97 -9.80
CA ILE A 161 -0.86 9.26 -8.90
C ILE A 161 -0.58 9.64 -7.43
N VAL A 162 0.71 9.78 -7.08
CA VAL A 162 1.10 10.26 -5.75
C VAL A 162 0.60 11.69 -5.54
N LYS A 163 0.73 12.57 -6.55
CA LYS A 163 0.21 13.96 -6.48
C LYS A 163 -1.31 14.01 -6.33
N ASP A 164 -2.04 13.15 -7.05
CA ASP A 164 -3.50 13.02 -6.90
C ASP A 164 -3.87 12.64 -5.47
N SER A 165 -3.17 11.66 -4.88
CA SER A 165 -3.40 11.25 -3.49
C SER A 165 -3.14 12.39 -2.49
N ILE A 166 -2.09 13.20 -2.73
CA ILE A 166 -1.76 14.37 -1.90
C ILE A 166 -2.87 15.43 -2.00
N LYS A 167 -3.36 15.69 -3.21
CA LYS A 167 -4.44 16.67 -3.45
C LYS A 167 -5.72 16.22 -2.75
N CYS A 168 -6.09 14.95 -2.93
CA CYS A 168 -7.23 14.35 -2.26
C CYS A 168 -7.17 14.51 -0.74
N CYS A 169 -6.06 14.09 -0.13
CA CYS A 169 -5.96 13.99 1.33
C CYS A 169 -5.76 15.32 2.04
N SER A 170 -5.69 16.43 1.30
CA SER A 170 -5.61 17.78 1.84
C SER A 170 -6.89 18.59 1.72
N SER A 171 -8.03 17.93 1.54
CA SER A 171 -9.32 18.60 1.39
C SER A 171 -9.42 19.50 0.15
N ALA A 172 -8.64 19.22 -0.89
CA ALA A 172 -8.79 19.87 -2.19
C ALA A 172 -9.71 19.03 -3.07
N ILE A 173 -10.62 19.70 -3.80
CA ILE A 173 -11.48 19.05 -4.79
C ILE A 173 -10.59 18.53 -5.92
N LEU A 174 -10.71 17.25 -6.26
CA LEU A 174 -10.06 16.69 -7.45
C LEU A 174 -10.77 17.19 -8.71
N ASP A 175 -10.03 17.44 -9.79
CA ASP A 175 -10.62 18.02 -11.01
C ASP A 175 -11.40 16.99 -11.85
N SER A 176 -11.70 15.81 -11.30
CA SER A 176 -12.20 14.66 -12.06
C SER A 176 -13.18 13.83 -11.25
N SER A 177 -14.41 13.71 -11.76
CA SER A 177 -15.49 12.93 -11.14
C SER A 177 -15.19 11.44 -10.99
N SER A 178 -14.34 10.86 -11.85
CA SER A 178 -13.95 9.45 -11.73
C SER A 178 -13.07 9.18 -10.51
N LYS A 179 -12.39 10.21 -9.97
CA LYS A 179 -11.50 10.10 -8.81
C LYS A 179 -12.20 10.44 -7.49
N ASP A 180 -13.38 11.05 -7.54
CA ASP A 180 -14.08 11.56 -6.36
C ASP A 180 -14.54 10.44 -5.42
N SER A 181 -14.95 9.29 -5.95
CA SER A 181 -15.32 8.12 -5.15
C SER A 181 -14.15 7.65 -4.28
N SER A 182 -12.99 7.45 -4.91
CA SER A 182 -11.77 7.00 -4.22
C SER A 182 -11.33 8.00 -3.18
N CYS A 183 -11.42 9.29 -3.51
CA CYS A 183 -11.04 10.33 -2.60
C CYS A 183 -11.97 10.44 -1.39
N SER A 184 -13.27 10.45 -1.64
CA SER A 184 -14.29 10.51 -0.58
C SER A 184 -14.20 9.29 0.33
N PHE A 185 -13.94 8.11 -0.22
CA PHE A 185 -13.68 6.89 0.56
C PHE A 185 -12.45 7.08 1.45
N ALA A 186 -11.32 7.48 0.87
CA ALA A 186 -10.06 7.65 1.57
C ALA A 186 -10.14 8.64 2.73
N GLN A 187 -10.72 9.83 2.49
CA GLN A 187 -10.91 10.86 3.50
C GLN A 187 -11.78 10.38 4.67
N ARG A 188 -12.86 9.63 4.39
CA ARG A 188 -13.75 9.10 5.43
C ARG A 188 -13.11 7.97 6.24
N LYS A 189 -12.30 7.13 5.61
CA LYS A 189 -11.78 5.88 6.21
C LYS A 189 -10.39 6.02 6.81
N SER A 190 -9.71 7.14 6.57
CA SER A 190 -8.40 7.44 7.14
C SER A 190 -8.42 7.91 8.58
N ASN A 191 -9.60 8.27 9.11
CA ASN A 191 -9.76 8.92 10.41
C ASN A 191 -8.88 10.19 10.55
N GLY A 192 -8.73 10.94 9.46
CA GLY A 192 -7.93 12.17 9.43
C GLY A 192 -6.42 11.95 9.31
N ASN A 193 -5.93 10.70 9.27
CA ASN A 193 -4.52 10.44 9.05
C ASN A 193 -4.15 10.56 7.56
N PHE A 194 -3.16 11.39 7.25
CA PHE A 194 -2.80 11.75 5.89
C PHE A 194 -2.19 10.59 5.10
N LYS A 195 -1.18 9.91 5.68
CA LYS A 195 -0.50 8.78 5.03
C LYS A 195 -1.44 7.58 4.83
N LYS A 196 -2.36 7.33 5.77
CA LYS A 196 -3.44 6.34 5.63
C LYS A 196 -4.42 6.74 4.53
N CYS A 197 -4.82 8.00 4.47
CA CYS A 197 -5.68 8.52 3.40
C CYS A 197 -5.07 8.28 2.01
N GLN A 198 -3.80 8.62 1.79
CA GLN A 198 -3.16 8.43 0.49
C GLN A 198 -3.14 6.96 0.05
N ALA A 199 -2.82 6.06 0.98
CA ALA A 199 -2.81 4.62 0.70
C ALA A 199 -4.21 4.10 0.35
N LEU A 200 -5.25 4.53 1.08
CA LEU A 200 -6.63 4.15 0.78
C LEU A 200 -7.11 4.70 -0.56
N TYR A 201 -6.72 5.92 -0.93
CA TYR A 201 -7.03 6.51 -2.22
C TYR A 201 -6.47 5.67 -3.37
N VAL A 202 -5.17 5.37 -3.31
CA VAL A 202 -4.49 4.55 -4.32
C VAL A 202 -5.08 3.15 -4.39
N THR A 203 -5.32 2.54 -3.23
CA THR A 203 -5.88 1.18 -3.16
C THR A 203 -7.28 1.11 -3.76
N LYS A 204 -8.14 2.08 -3.44
CA LYS A 204 -9.50 2.15 -3.97
C LYS A 204 -9.50 2.38 -5.49
N GLY A 205 -8.62 3.27 -5.95
CA GLY A 205 -8.48 3.64 -7.36
C GLY A 205 -7.90 2.53 -8.23
N LEU A 206 -6.99 1.70 -7.71
CA LEU A 206 -6.54 0.50 -8.40
C LEU A 206 -7.54 -0.65 -8.30
N GLY A 207 -8.29 -0.74 -7.20
CA GLY A 207 -9.26 -1.81 -7.00
C GLY A 207 -10.66 -1.47 -7.53
N THR A 208 -11.63 -1.44 -6.62
CA THR A 208 -13.06 -1.43 -6.97
C THR A 208 -13.54 -0.20 -7.72
N ASP A 209 -12.87 0.95 -7.62
CA ASP A 209 -13.22 2.15 -8.41
C ASP A 209 -12.64 2.15 -9.82
N GLN A 210 -11.68 1.27 -10.10
CA GLN A 210 -11.07 1.10 -11.42
C GLN A 210 -10.63 2.43 -12.08
N THR A 211 -10.09 3.34 -11.28
CA THR A 211 -9.60 4.65 -11.72
C THR A 211 -8.34 4.51 -12.56
N TYR A 212 -7.45 3.58 -12.19
CA TYR A 212 -6.13 3.42 -12.79
C TYR A 212 -5.91 2.05 -13.45
N MET A 213 -6.67 1.02 -13.04
CA MET A 213 -6.62 -0.31 -13.62
C MET A 213 -8.04 -0.91 -13.66
N GLU A 214 -8.35 -1.68 -14.70
CA GLU A 214 -9.68 -2.20 -14.98
C GLU A 214 -9.68 -3.71 -15.19
N GLY A 215 -10.66 -4.40 -14.61
CA GLY A 215 -10.85 -5.84 -14.81
C GLY A 215 -9.66 -6.72 -14.42
N TYR A 216 -9.72 -7.98 -14.85
CA TYR A 216 -8.63 -8.95 -14.70
C TYR A 216 -8.07 -9.30 -16.08
N PHE A 217 -6.75 -9.39 -16.22
CA PHE A 217 -6.09 -9.62 -17.51
C PHE A 217 -6.12 -11.10 -17.92
N GLU A 218 -7.31 -11.61 -18.23
CA GLU A 218 -7.54 -13.02 -18.55
C GLU A 218 -6.73 -13.51 -19.77
N ALA A 219 -6.51 -12.65 -20.77
CA ALA A 219 -5.73 -13.01 -21.96
C ALA A 219 -4.30 -13.47 -21.62
N GLU A 220 -3.73 -12.97 -20.52
CA GLU A 220 -2.42 -13.40 -20.02
C GLU A 220 -2.46 -14.88 -19.62
N MET A 221 -3.49 -15.28 -18.88
CA MET A 221 -3.71 -16.67 -18.44
C MET A 221 -4.05 -17.59 -19.61
N CYS A 222 -4.87 -17.10 -20.55
CA CYS A 222 -5.22 -17.84 -21.75
C CYS A 222 -4.02 -18.05 -22.67
N CYS A 223 -3.12 -17.07 -22.78
CA CYS A 223 -1.90 -17.23 -23.55
C CYS A 223 -1.04 -18.38 -23.00
N SER A 224 -0.92 -18.48 -21.68
CA SER A 224 -0.21 -19.59 -21.02
C SER A 224 -1.02 -20.88 -20.83
N ALA A 225 -2.25 -20.93 -21.35
CA ALA A 225 -3.19 -22.05 -21.22
C ALA A 225 -3.43 -22.52 -19.76
N ILE A 226 -3.53 -21.58 -18.83
CA ILE A 226 -3.79 -21.90 -17.42
C ILE A 226 -5.25 -22.31 -17.22
N GLU A 227 -5.46 -23.61 -16.97
CA GLU A 227 -6.77 -24.16 -16.67
C GLU A 227 -7.37 -23.52 -15.42
N GLY A 228 -8.68 -23.24 -15.46
CA GLY A 228 -9.42 -22.62 -14.35
C GLY A 228 -9.37 -21.09 -14.32
N LEU A 229 -8.32 -20.47 -14.84
CA LEU A 229 -8.21 -18.99 -14.93
C LEU A 229 -8.52 -18.45 -16.34
N CYS A 230 -8.26 -19.23 -17.38
CA CYS A 230 -8.78 -18.93 -18.71
C CYS A 230 -10.21 -19.48 -18.84
N SER A 231 -11.19 -18.58 -18.94
CA SER A 231 -12.63 -18.91 -18.87
C SER A 231 -13.12 -19.77 -20.05
N ASN A 232 -12.40 -19.77 -21.17
CA ASN A 232 -12.76 -20.50 -22.38
C ASN A 232 -11.52 -21.16 -22.98
N GLN A 233 -11.45 -22.48 -22.90
CA GLN A 233 -10.34 -23.29 -23.42
C GLN A 233 -10.07 -23.07 -24.93
N ARG A 234 -11.05 -22.58 -25.70
CA ARG A 234 -10.83 -22.21 -27.12
C ARG A 234 -9.89 -21.01 -27.29
N ASN A 235 -9.62 -20.27 -26.23
CA ASN A 235 -8.69 -19.16 -26.22
C ASN A 235 -7.27 -19.57 -25.77
N PHE A 236 -7.03 -20.84 -25.44
CA PHE A 236 -5.69 -21.31 -25.09
C PHE A 236 -4.69 -20.93 -26.18
N TYR A 237 -3.50 -20.47 -25.74
CA TYR A 237 -2.42 -20.05 -26.62
C TYR A 237 -2.80 -18.87 -27.52
N SER A 238 -3.65 -17.96 -27.02
CA SER A 238 -4.07 -16.77 -27.76
C SER A 238 -4.24 -15.56 -26.84
N LEU A 239 -4.15 -14.36 -27.43
CA LEU A 239 -4.38 -13.08 -26.75
C LEU A 239 -5.89 -12.76 -26.61
N LYS A 240 -6.67 -13.73 -26.13
CA LYS A 240 -8.11 -13.60 -25.94
C LYS A 240 -8.52 -14.01 -24.53
N PRO A 241 -9.56 -13.38 -23.95
CA PRO A 241 -10.28 -12.22 -24.48
C PRO A 241 -9.40 -10.95 -24.48
N ILE A 242 -9.59 -10.08 -25.47
CA ILE A 242 -8.91 -8.78 -25.48
C ILE A 242 -9.44 -7.98 -24.28
N PRO A 243 -8.57 -7.51 -23.37
CA PRO A 243 -9.00 -6.74 -22.22
C PRO A 243 -9.64 -5.43 -22.65
N ARG A 244 -10.57 -4.95 -21.84
CA ARG A 244 -11.18 -3.62 -22.00
C ARG A 244 -10.61 -2.74 -20.91
N THR A 245 -9.93 -1.68 -21.32
CA THR A 245 -9.30 -0.73 -20.42
C THR A 245 -9.51 0.69 -20.96
N ASN A 246 -9.32 1.69 -20.11
CA ASN A 246 -9.32 3.09 -20.51
C ASN A 246 -8.07 3.53 -21.29
N THR A 247 -7.09 2.65 -21.49
CA THR A 247 -5.88 2.96 -22.26
C THR A 247 -6.12 2.73 -23.76
N ASN A 248 -5.40 3.48 -24.59
CA ASN A 248 -5.49 3.35 -26.06
C ASN A 248 -4.60 2.21 -26.61
N THR A 249 -4.32 1.18 -25.80
CA THR A 249 -3.39 0.11 -26.16
C THR A 249 -4.02 -0.88 -27.13
N ASP A 250 -3.38 -1.08 -28.28
CA ASP A 250 -3.80 -2.10 -29.25
C ASP A 250 -3.23 -3.47 -28.86
N PHE A 251 -4.00 -4.21 -28.08
CA PHE A 251 -3.61 -5.53 -27.56
C PHE A 251 -3.36 -6.58 -28.66
N ARG A 252 -3.78 -6.34 -29.91
CA ARG A 252 -3.51 -7.27 -31.02
C ARG A 252 -2.07 -7.24 -31.48
N ARG A 253 -1.30 -6.24 -31.04
CA ARG A 253 0.11 -6.09 -31.39
C ARG A 253 1.04 -6.94 -30.55
N PHE A 254 0.61 -7.42 -29.39
CA PHE A 254 1.43 -8.29 -28.54
C PHE A 254 1.64 -9.65 -29.19
N ASN A 255 2.63 -10.38 -28.68
CA ASN A 255 2.82 -11.77 -29.01
C ASN A 255 2.21 -12.67 -27.93
N CYS A 256 1.66 -13.81 -28.35
CA CYS A 256 1.47 -14.97 -27.50
C CYS A 256 2.39 -16.08 -28.02
N GLY A 257 3.57 -16.21 -27.40
CA GLY A 257 4.61 -17.12 -27.85
C GLY A 257 4.38 -18.58 -27.47
N SER A 258 3.35 -18.86 -26.67
CA SER A 258 3.06 -20.19 -26.14
C SER A 258 2.27 -21.05 -27.14
N THR A 259 2.56 -22.35 -27.15
CA THR A 259 1.87 -23.41 -27.90
C THR A 259 1.68 -24.64 -26.98
N PRO A 260 0.90 -25.65 -27.39
CA PRO A 260 0.77 -26.90 -26.61
C PRO A 260 2.09 -27.62 -26.31
N GLU A 261 3.10 -27.47 -27.17
CA GLU A 261 4.41 -28.10 -27.05
C GLU A 261 5.49 -27.19 -26.43
N TYR A 262 5.26 -25.88 -26.37
CA TYR A 262 6.24 -24.89 -25.91
C TYR A 262 5.56 -23.72 -25.20
N ASN A 263 5.76 -23.58 -23.89
CA ASN A 263 5.10 -22.56 -23.08
C ASN A 263 6.13 -21.76 -22.26
N PRO A 264 6.88 -20.84 -22.89
CA PRO A 264 7.87 -20.03 -22.18
C PRO A 264 7.17 -18.98 -21.32
N PRO A 265 7.79 -18.54 -20.20
CA PRO A 265 7.31 -17.39 -19.47
C PRO A 265 7.32 -16.14 -20.36
N GLY A 266 6.45 -15.20 -19.99
CA GLY A 266 6.31 -13.91 -20.63
C GLY A 266 7.54 -13.05 -20.41
N GLU A 267 7.78 -12.15 -21.35
CA GLU A 267 8.87 -11.19 -21.27
C GLU A 267 8.40 -9.86 -21.85
N TRP A 268 8.55 -8.80 -21.05
CA TRP A 268 8.32 -7.45 -21.51
C TRP A 268 9.64 -6.84 -21.96
N VAL A 269 9.77 -6.62 -23.27
CA VAL A 269 11.03 -6.23 -23.93
C VAL A 269 11.05 -4.75 -24.31
N SER A 270 9.88 -4.14 -24.61
CA SER A 270 9.83 -2.81 -25.20
C SER A 270 8.49 -2.09 -25.00
N ASN A 271 8.56 -0.85 -24.51
CA ASN A 271 7.39 0.06 -24.43
C ASN A 271 7.00 0.68 -25.79
N LEU A 272 7.86 0.62 -26.80
CA LEU A 272 7.65 1.30 -28.09
C LEU A 272 7.11 0.34 -29.16
N ASP A 273 7.78 -0.79 -29.30
CA ASP A 273 7.39 -1.90 -30.15
C ASP A 273 6.75 -3.02 -29.33
N LEU A 274 5.42 -2.99 -29.23
CA LEU A 274 4.64 -3.95 -28.46
C LEU A 274 4.71 -5.38 -29.03
N SER A 275 5.11 -5.55 -30.29
CA SER A 275 5.21 -6.88 -30.92
C SER A 275 6.36 -7.73 -30.41
N LYS A 276 7.29 -7.11 -29.69
CA LYS A 276 8.41 -7.81 -29.03
C LYS A 276 8.02 -8.39 -27.68
N ASN A 277 6.87 -8.02 -27.13
CA ASN A 277 6.46 -8.42 -25.79
C ASN A 277 5.63 -9.69 -25.86
N ASN A 278 5.97 -10.69 -25.03
CA ASN A 278 5.20 -11.91 -24.83
C ASN A 278 4.44 -11.80 -23.51
N LEU A 279 3.11 -11.87 -23.57
CA LEU A 279 2.24 -11.71 -22.38
C LEU A 279 1.89 -13.04 -21.70
N ALA A 280 2.62 -14.12 -21.94
CA ALA A 280 2.33 -15.41 -21.33
C ALA A 280 2.77 -15.45 -19.85
N LEU A 281 1.90 -15.13 -18.88
CA LEU A 281 2.28 -15.05 -17.45
C LEU A 281 3.47 -14.09 -17.22
N SER A 282 3.39 -12.87 -17.74
CA SER A 282 4.47 -11.89 -17.62
C SER A 282 4.22 -10.99 -16.42
N ASP A 283 5.18 -10.89 -15.53
CA ASP A 283 5.15 -9.86 -14.48
C ASP A 283 5.64 -8.55 -15.10
N LEU A 284 4.82 -7.50 -15.02
CA LEU A 284 5.09 -6.25 -15.72
C LEU A 284 5.56 -5.14 -14.78
N PRO A 285 6.41 -4.21 -15.25
CA PRO A 285 6.70 -2.99 -14.51
C PRO A 285 5.41 -2.21 -14.21
N PRO A 286 5.19 -1.74 -12.98
CA PRO A 286 3.99 -1.00 -12.60
C PRO A 286 3.63 0.20 -13.50
N SER A 287 4.61 0.94 -14.05
CA SER A 287 4.31 1.99 -15.04
C SER A 287 3.69 1.46 -16.32
N VAL A 288 4.11 0.28 -16.78
CA VAL A 288 3.52 -0.42 -17.93
C VAL A 288 2.11 -0.88 -17.57
N THR A 289 1.96 -1.57 -16.44
CA THR A 289 0.68 -2.07 -15.92
C THR A 289 -0.37 -0.96 -15.85
N ILE A 290 -0.01 0.18 -15.27
CA ILE A 290 -0.97 1.26 -15.02
C ILE A 290 -1.16 2.14 -16.27
N ASN A 291 -0.07 2.64 -16.87
CA ASN A 291 -0.17 3.68 -17.90
C ASN A 291 -0.30 3.13 -19.31
N THR A 292 0.18 1.91 -19.56
CA THR A 292 0.15 1.30 -20.90
C THR A 292 -1.03 0.34 -21.02
N ILE A 293 -1.05 -0.74 -20.23
CA ILE A 293 -2.09 -1.75 -20.41
C ILE A 293 -3.38 -1.41 -19.66
N GLY A 294 -3.31 -0.79 -18.49
CA GLY A 294 -4.48 -0.38 -17.70
C GLY A 294 -5.25 -1.55 -17.10
N THR A 295 -4.62 -2.71 -16.94
CA THR A 295 -5.17 -3.93 -16.33
C THR A 295 -4.01 -4.82 -15.89
N GLY A 296 -4.30 -5.97 -15.28
CA GLY A 296 -3.28 -6.95 -14.91
C GLY A 296 -3.88 -8.17 -14.21
N THR A 297 -3.00 -9.04 -13.75
CA THR A 297 -3.31 -10.17 -12.86
C THR A 297 -3.17 -9.75 -11.40
N CYS A 298 -3.47 -10.67 -10.47
CA CYS A 298 -3.29 -10.42 -9.04
C CYS A 298 -1.86 -9.94 -8.69
N VAL A 299 -0.85 -10.43 -9.42
CA VAL A 299 0.55 -10.05 -9.22
C VAL A 299 0.76 -8.60 -9.63
N ASP A 300 0.29 -8.19 -10.82
CA ASP A 300 0.42 -6.82 -11.30
C ASP A 300 -0.28 -5.80 -10.41
N PHE A 301 -1.49 -6.13 -9.95
CA PHE A 301 -2.21 -5.31 -8.97
C PHE A 301 -1.42 -5.18 -7.66
N SER A 302 -0.90 -6.30 -7.14
CA SER A 302 -0.12 -6.33 -5.91
C SER A 302 1.17 -5.49 -6.04
N LEU A 303 1.94 -5.69 -7.11
CA LEU A 303 3.18 -4.95 -7.37
C LEU A 303 2.92 -3.45 -7.57
N SER A 304 1.82 -3.08 -8.23
CA SER A 304 1.39 -1.69 -8.39
C SER A 304 1.08 -1.01 -7.06
N ILE A 305 0.35 -1.70 -6.17
CA ILE A 305 0.06 -1.20 -4.82
C ILE A 305 1.34 -1.01 -4.02
N THR A 306 2.21 -2.02 -3.96
CA THR A 306 3.48 -1.94 -3.24
C THR A 306 4.31 -0.76 -3.75
N THR A 307 4.44 -0.61 -5.07
CA THR A 307 5.20 0.47 -5.69
C THR A 307 4.67 1.85 -5.30
N LEU A 308 3.36 2.07 -5.44
CA LEU A 308 2.77 3.38 -5.15
C LEU A 308 2.81 3.72 -3.66
N LEU A 309 2.57 2.75 -2.77
CA LEU A 309 2.65 2.98 -1.32
C LEU A 309 4.10 3.26 -0.88
N ARG A 310 5.08 2.55 -1.45
CA ARG A 310 6.50 2.87 -1.24
C ARG A 310 6.82 4.29 -1.72
N LYS A 311 6.34 4.73 -2.88
CA LYS A 311 6.50 6.11 -3.38
C LYS A 311 5.83 7.17 -2.48
N ILE A 312 4.66 6.86 -1.92
CA ILE A 312 3.98 7.72 -0.92
C ILE A 312 4.84 7.93 0.33
N GLY A 313 5.67 6.93 0.69
CA GLY A 313 6.57 6.99 1.84
C GLY A 313 6.32 5.91 2.89
N TYR A 314 5.67 4.80 2.51
CA TYR A 314 5.67 3.59 3.34
C TYR A 314 7.07 2.98 3.34
N LYS A 315 7.57 2.61 4.52
CA LYS A 315 8.86 1.95 4.71
C LYS A 315 8.84 0.52 4.18
N SER A 316 10.01 -0.05 3.96
CA SER A 316 10.17 -1.40 3.38
C SER A 316 9.57 -2.49 4.26
N ASP A 317 9.38 -2.21 5.55
CA ASP A 317 8.74 -3.07 6.54
C ASP A 317 7.26 -2.72 6.83
N GLU A 318 6.68 -1.77 6.09
CA GLU A 318 5.27 -1.37 6.23
C GLU A 318 4.38 -1.86 5.08
N ILE A 319 4.97 -2.33 3.97
CA ILE A 319 4.24 -2.80 2.80
C ILE A 319 4.97 -3.96 2.11
N TYR A 320 4.22 -5.01 1.80
CA TYR A 320 4.69 -6.18 1.07
C TYR A 320 3.70 -6.56 -0.03
N SER A 321 4.23 -6.95 -1.19
CA SER A 321 3.51 -7.85 -2.10
C SER A 321 3.68 -9.27 -1.60
N VAL A 322 2.58 -10.01 -1.50
CA VAL A 322 2.56 -11.41 -1.08
C VAL A 322 2.11 -12.25 -2.25
N SER A 323 2.89 -13.30 -2.54
CA SER A 323 2.49 -14.34 -3.48
C SER A 323 2.15 -15.61 -2.72
N THR A 324 1.05 -16.23 -3.09
CA THR A 324 0.61 -17.57 -2.66
C THR A 324 0.62 -18.50 -3.88
N GLU A 325 0.14 -19.74 -3.73
CA GLU A 325 0.13 -20.70 -4.85
C GLU A 325 -0.72 -20.23 -6.04
N ASN A 326 -1.85 -19.57 -5.80
CA ASN A 326 -2.81 -19.20 -6.86
C ASN A 326 -3.25 -17.72 -6.82
N HIS A 327 -2.66 -16.92 -5.94
CA HIS A 327 -3.11 -15.54 -5.73
C HIS A 327 -2.00 -14.63 -5.21
N ALA A 328 -2.11 -13.34 -5.47
CA ALA A 328 -1.25 -12.32 -4.91
C ALA A 328 -2.05 -11.15 -4.33
N PHE A 329 -1.55 -10.59 -3.23
CA PHE A 329 -2.20 -9.53 -2.47
C PHE A 329 -1.16 -8.74 -1.68
N ASN A 330 -1.57 -7.69 -0.99
CA ASN A 330 -0.67 -6.86 -0.19
C ASN A 330 -0.91 -7.00 1.31
N LEU A 331 0.17 -6.88 2.07
CA LEU A 331 0.11 -6.62 3.52
C LEU A 331 0.53 -5.18 3.76
N VAL A 332 -0.37 -4.37 4.32
CA VAL A 332 -0.12 -2.95 4.62
C VAL A 332 -0.21 -2.71 6.12
N LYS A 333 0.84 -2.16 6.71
CA LYS A 333 0.81 -1.61 8.07
C LYS A 333 0.48 -0.13 8.00
N PHE A 334 -0.79 0.21 8.19
CA PHE A 334 -1.19 1.61 8.22
C PHE A 334 -0.63 2.32 9.46
N PRO A 335 -0.46 3.65 9.41
CA PRO A 335 -0.09 4.44 10.58
C PRO A 335 -0.99 4.11 11.78
N LEU A 336 -0.37 3.95 12.96
CA LEU A 336 -0.98 3.57 14.24
C LEU A 336 -1.54 2.14 14.33
N ASP A 337 -1.65 1.40 13.23
CA ASP A 337 -2.14 0.03 13.28
C ASP A 337 -1.05 -0.88 13.87
N ARG A 338 -1.42 -1.70 14.85
CA ARG A 338 -0.52 -2.68 15.47
C ARG A 338 -0.24 -3.89 14.57
N LYS A 339 -1.12 -4.12 13.59
CA LYS A 339 -1.13 -5.29 12.72
C LYS A 339 -1.25 -4.87 11.26
N PHE A 340 -0.75 -5.73 10.38
CA PHE A 340 -0.92 -5.59 8.94
C PHE A 340 -2.37 -5.87 8.55
N THR A 341 -2.89 -5.02 7.67
CA THR A 341 -4.16 -5.23 6.97
C THR A 341 -3.88 -5.91 5.64
N ILE A 342 -4.65 -6.96 5.34
CA ILE A 342 -4.65 -7.59 4.02
C ILE A 342 -5.42 -6.70 3.05
N ILE A 343 -4.77 -6.33 1.96
CA ILE A 343 -5.34 -5.56 0.86
C ILE A 343 -5.31 -6.43 -0.39
N ASP A 344 -6.48 -6.65 -0.96
CA ASP A 344 -6.64 -7.38 -2.21
C ASP A 344 -7.48 -6.54 -3.16
N THR A 345 -6.83 -6.02 -4.18
CA THR A 345 -7.44 -5.17 -5.21
C THR A 345 -7.90 -5.97 -6.43
N THR A 346 -7.59 -7.27 -6.48
CA THR A 346 -7.88 -8.12 -7.63
C THR A 346 -9.36 -8.46 -7.71
N GLY A 347 -9.93 -8.40 -8.92
CA GLY A 347 -11.27 -8.97 -9.18
C GLY A 347 -12.46 -8.16 -8.68
N THR A 348 -12.25 -6.88 -8.32
CA THR A 348 -13.25 -5.79 -8.19
C THR A 348 -14.50 -6.02 -7.32
N SER A 349 -14.64 -7.18 -6.67
CA SER A 349 -15.89 -7.59 -6.01
C SER A 349 -15.96 -7.22 -4.53
N GLN A 350 -14.82 -6.94 -3.87
CA GLN A 350 -14.78 -6.57 -2.47
C GLN A 350 -13.98 -5.29 -2.25
N ASP A 351 -14.62 -4.33 -1.59
CA ASP A 351 -13.98 -3.11 -1.15
C ASP A 351 -13.05 -3.36 0.06
N ILE A 352 -12.17 -2.42 0.35
CA ILE A 352 -11.14 -2.54 1.40
C ILE A 352 -11.78 -2.83 2.76
N ARG A 353 -11.40 -3.96 3.37
CA ARG A 353 -11.92 -4.40 4.68
C ARG A 353 -10.96 -4.05 5.81
N LEU A 354 -10.98 -2.79 6.25
CA LEU A 354 -10.18 -2.36 7.40
C LEU A 354 -10.55 -3.13 8.67
N GLY A 355 -9.54 -3.68 9.34
CA GLY A 355 -9.70 -4.44 10.59
C GLY A 355 -10.31 -5.83 10.44
N LYS A 356 -10.46 -6.37 9.21
CA LYS A 356 -10.96 -7.73 8.97
C LYS A 356 -10.22 -8.42 7.82
N LYS A 357 -10.05 -9.74 7.90
CA LYS A 357 -9.58 -10.58 6.78
C LYS A 357 -10.62 -10.56 5.64
N PRO A 358 -10.22 -10.40 4.37
CA PRO A 358 -11.11 -10.65 3.25
C PRO A 358 -11.50 -12.13 3.17
N SER A 359 -12.59 -12.45 2.47
CA SER A 359 -13.15 -13.81 2.47
C SER A 359 -13.01 -14.55 1.14
N SER A 360 -12.32 -13.96 0.17
CA SER A 360 -12.25 -14.51 -1.19
C SER A 360 -11.23 -15.64 -1.35
N TYR A 361 -10.19 -15.67 -0.52
CA TYR A 361 -9.07 -16.61 -0.60
C TYR A 361 -8.58 -17.02 0.80
N GLU A 362 -7.76 -18.07 0.85
CA GLU A 362 -7.08 -18.52 2.06
C GLU A 362 -5.79 -17.72 2.32
N TYR A 363 -5.96 -16.44 2.69
CA TYR A 363 -4.85 -15.48 2.77
C TYR A 363 -3.78 -15.79 3.81
N CYS A 364 -4.11 -16.49 4.90
CA CYS A 364 -3.18 -16.70 6.00
C CYS A 364 -2.48 -18.05 5.89
N GLU A 365 -3.22 -19.06 5.45
CA GLU A 365 -2.86 -20.46 5.42
C GLU A 365 -1.89 -20.78 4.26
N GLU A 366 -1.96 -20.00 3.18
CA GLU A 366 -1.16 -20.17 1.96
C GLU A 366 -0.10 -19.09 1.75
N LEU A 367 0.14 -18.23 2.75
CA LEU A 367 1.16 -17.19 2.69
C LEU A 367 2.55 -17.81 2.46
N ASP A 368 3.15 -17.59 1.30
CA ASP A 368 4.42 -18.21 0.89
C ASP A 368 5.57 -17.21 0.94
N LYS A 369 5.55 -16.20 0.05
CA LYS A 369 6.67 -15.26 -0.10
C LYS A 369 6.20 -13.82 -0.07
N CYS A 370 7.05 -12.97 0.50
CA CYS A 370 6.85 -11.53 0.54
C CYS A 370 7.95 -10.82 -0.24
N TRP A 371 7.56 -9.74 -0.90
CA TRP A 371 8.39 -9.00 -1.84
C TRP A 371 8.22 -7.50 -1.61
N ASN A 372 9.33 -6.78 -1.73
CA ASN A 372 9.36 -5.34 -1.88
C ASN A 372 10.50 -4.95 -2.83
N ASP A 373 10.80 -3.66 -2.99
CA ASP A 373 11.87 -3.16 -3.85
C ASP A 373 13.28 -3.63 -3.44
N LEU A 374 13.44 -4.21 -2.25
CA LEU A 374 14.66 -4.88 -1.81
C LEU A 374 14.77 -6.34 -2.30
N GLY A 375 13.79 -6.84 -3.04
CA GLY A 375 13.73 -8.24 -3.50
C GLY A 375 12.84 -9.11 -2.62
N GLN A 376 13.24 -10.38 -2.45
CA GLN A 376 12.54 -11.29 -1.53
C GLN A 376 12.87 -10.93 -0.09
N VAL A 377 11.84 -10.76 0.74
CA VAL A 377 11.99 -10.40 2.14
C VAL A 377 11.20 -11.36 3.04
N ALA A 378 11.57 -11.39 4.31
CA ALA A 378 10.82 -12.17 5.30
C ALA A 378 9.40 -11.60 5.45
N CYS A 379 8.40 -12.47 5.39
CA CYS A 379 7.03 -12.09 5.70
C CYS A 379 6.86 -11.76 7.18
N PRO A 380 5.92 -10.86 7.53
CA PRO A 380 5.56 -10.64 8.93
C PRO A 380 4.94 -11.89 9.53
N ALA A 381 5.13 -12.09 10.84
CA ALA A 381 4.49 -13.19 11.57
C ALA A 381 2.95 -13.12 11.45
N LEU A 382 2.28 -14.27 11.32
CA LEU A 382 0.82 -14.34 11.17
C LEU A 382 0.08 -13.67 12.33
N SER A 383 0.62 -13.74 13.55
CA SER A 383 0.07 -13.05 14.73
C SER A 383 0.02 -11.52 14.59
N ASN A 384 0.82 -10.95 13.68
CA ASN A 384 0.85 -9.54 13.34
C ASN A 384 -0.03 -9.20 12.13
N ILE A 385 -0.81 -10.13 11.59
CA ILE A 385 -1.72 -9.90 10.46
C ILE A 385 -3.16 -10.02 10.95
N VAL A 386 -3.98 -9.03 10.60
CA VAL A 386 -5.40 -8.97 10.99
C VAL A 386 -6.15 -10.19 10.45
N GLY A 387 -6.70 -10.99 11.36
CA GLY A 387 -7.50 -12.18 11.04
C GLY A 387 -6.70 -13.46 10.79
N CYS A 388 -5.38 -13.45 11.03
CA CYS A 388 -4.51 -14.63 10.95
C CYS A 388 -4.07 -15.16 12.32
N GLU A 389 -4.58 -14.60 13.43
CA GLU A 389 -4.09 -14.89 14.79
C GLU A 389 -4.33 -16.34 15.25
N GLY A 390 -5.32 -17.01 14.67
CA GLY A 390 -5.70 -18.38 15.02
C GLY A 390 -5.01 -19.45 14.17
N VAL A 391 -4.20 -19.07 13.18
CA VAL A 391 -3.54 -20.01 12.27
C VAL A 391 -2.24 -20.50 12.93
N PRO A 392 -2.07 -21.81 13.17
CA PRO A 392 -0.87 -22.33 13.83
C PRO A 392 0.38 -22.06 12.99
N GLU A 393 1.42 -21.46 13.58
CA GLU A 393 2.71 -21.22 12.89
C GLU A 393 3.35 -22.53 12.36
N ASP A 394 3.06 -23.67 13.00
CA ASP A 394 3.53 -24.99 12.62
C ASP A 394 2.89 -25.57 11.35
N PHE A 395 1.86 -24.92 10.79
CA PHE A 395 1.18 -25.38 9.58
C PHE A 395 2.12 -25.35 8.36
N PHE A 396 2.97 -24.32 8.25
CA PHE A 396 3.93 -24.14 7.16
C PHE A 396 5.03 -25.23 7.10
N ARG A 397 5.45 -25.77 8.26
CA ARG A 397 6.45 -26.86 8.29
C ARG A 397 5.89 -28.21 7.84
N LYS A 398 4.57 -28.41 7.90
CA LYS A 398 3.94 -29.65 7.42
C LYS A 398 3.76 -29.65 5.91
N THR A 399 3.47 -28.52 5.28
CA THR A 399 3.33 -28.42 3.82
C THR A 399 4.66 -28.59 3.09
N GLU A 400 5.79 -28.12 3.61
CA GLU A 400 7.11 -28.46 3.04
C GLU A 400 7.43 -29.95 3.11
N ARG A 401 7.19 -30.61 4.25
CA ARG A 401 7.35 -32.07 4.39
C ARG A 401 6.39 -32.87 3.52
N THR A 402 5.21 -32.33 3.24
CA THR A 402 4.20 -32.97 2.38
C THR A 402 4.49 -32.71 0.90
N LYS A 403 4.98 -31.51 0.51
CA LYS A 403 5.55 -31.24 -0.83
C LYS A 403 6.75 -32.14 -1.12
N PHE A 404 7.60 -32.44 -0.13
CA PHE A 404 8.69 -33.43 -0.29
C PHE A 404 8.17 -34.86 -0.49
N LYS A 405 7.07 -35.25 0.18
CA LYS A 405 6.43 -36.56 -0.04
C LYS A 405 5.65 -36.66 -1.36
N ILE A 406 5.01 -35.58 -1.79
CA ILE A 406 4.24 -35.53 -3.05
C ILE A 406 5.21 -35.52 -4.25
N THR A 407 6.28 -34.72 -4.20
CA THR A 407 7.31 -34.72 -5.27
C THR A 407 8.04 -36.06 -5.41
N ASP A 408 8.22 -36.82 -4.33
CA ASP A 408 8.82 -38.16 -4.39
C ASP A 408 7.84 -39.22 -4.95
N THR A 409 6.53 -39.01 -4.75
CA THR A 409 5.48 -39.86 -5.35
C THR A 409 5.34 -39.56 -6.85
N SER A 410 5.39 -38.29 -7.25
CA SER A 410 5.40 -37.87 -8.66
C SER A 410 6.67 -38.34 -9.39
N LYS A 411 7.84 -38.33 -8.74
CA LYS A 411 9.08 -38.89 -9.30
C LYS A 411 9.02 -40.41 -9.48
N LYS A 412 8.31 -41.14 -8.61
CA LYS A 412 8.06 -42.58 -8.77
C LYS A 412 7.08 -42.87 -9.91
N ILE A 413 6.05 -42.05 -10.08
CA ILE A 413 5.09 -42.18 -11.19
C ILE A 413 5.75 -41.84 -12.53
N ILE A 414 6.58 -40.79 -12.60
CA ILE A 414 7.35 -40.43 -13.81
C ILE A 414 8.38 -41.52 -14.16
N ARG A 415 9.02 -42.17 -13.17
CA ARG A 415 9.91 -43.33 -13.41
C ARG A 415 9.19 -44.62 -13.79
N ALA A 416 7.94 -44.79 -13.37
CA ALA A 416 7.10 -45.93 -13.79
C ALA A 416 6.62 -45.75 -15.24
N ILE A 417 6.20 -44.54 -15.61
CA ILE A 417 5.78 -44.19 -16.98
C ILE A 417 6.96 -44.25 -17.96
N ALA A 418 8.17 -43.86 -17.55
CA ALA A 418 9.37 -43.98 -18.38
C ALA A 418 9.83 -45.43 -18.61
N LYS A 419 9.40 -46.40 -17.78
CA LYS A 419 9.71 -47.82 -17.93
C LYS A 419 8.71 -48.58 -18.81
N GLU A 420 7.53 -48.03 -19.04
CA GLU A 420 6.51 -48.61 -19.95
C GLU A 420 6.61 -48.04 -21.38
N ALA A 421 7.38 -46.97 -21.59
CA ALA A 421 7.65 -46.40 -22.91
C ALA A 421 8.94 -46.94 -23.59
N SER A 422 9.48 -48.06 -23.09
CA SER A 422 10.65 -48.74 -23.67
C SER A 422 10.42 -50.25 -23.80
N PHE A 423 9.41 -50.64 -24.58
CA PHE A 423 9.31 -51.92 -25.27
C PHE A 423 8.54 -51.76 -26.58
#